data_AF-A0A9X1KV46-F1
#
_entry.id   AF-A0A9X1KV46-F1
#
_cell.length_a   1.000
_cell.length_b   1.000
_cell.length_c   1.000
_cell.angle_alpha   90.00
_cell.angle_beta   90.00
_cell.angle_gamma   90.00
#
_symmetry.space_group_name_H-M   'P 1'
#
loop_
_entity.id
_entity.type
_entity.pdbx_description
1 polymer ?
#
loop_
_entity_poly.entity_id
_entity_poly.type
_entity_poly.pdbx_seq_one_letter_code
_entity_poly.pdbx_strand_id
1 'polypeptide(L)'
;MTSAGNKLPPKINEYIHRHFREDFLFKVQSVRRIGEHVRYSIDVAKDEHIYHLKFDEKGWLLKKEVEEAFPADDYDDPHAGDSAQDYIFR
;
A
#
# COMPACT_ATOMS: atom_id res chain seq x y z
N MET A 1 -32.07 5.14 -3.83
CA MET A 1 -31.06 4.10 -3.50
C MET A 1 -29.78 4.81 -3.08
N THR A 2 -29.59 5.06 -1.79
CA THR A 2 -28.39 5.75 -1.29
C THR A 2 -27.26 4.73 -1.21
N SER A 3 -26.39 4.71 -2.22
CA SER A 3 -25.10 4.03 -2.15
C SER A 3 -24.43 4.49 -0.87
N ALA A 4 -24.24 3.59 0.09
CA ALA A 4 -23.45 3.82 1.29
C ALA A 4 -21.99 4.02 0.84
N GLY A 5 -21.69 5.21 0.34
CA GLY A 5 -20.33 5.61 0.02
C GLY A 5 -19.51 5.42 1.28
N ASN A 6 -18.45 4.61 1.19
CA ASN A 6 -17.47 4.32 2.24
C ASN A 6 -16.95 5.62 2.88
N LYS A 7 -17.73 6.20 3.80
CA LYS A 7 -17.43 7.49 4.39
C LYS A 7 -16.48 7.21 5.54
N LEU A 8 -15.20 7.48 5.30
CA LEU A 8 -14.20 7.42 6.36
C LEU A 8 -14.61 8.34 7.51
N PRO A 9 -14.36 7.94 8.76
CA PRO A 9 -14.41 8.85 9.90
C PRO A 9 -13.63 10.13 9.59
N PRO A 10 -14.16 11.32 9.91
CA PRO A 10 -13.55 12.59 9.53
C PRO A 10 -12.13 12.74 10.09
N LYS A 11 -11.87 12.19 11.27
CA LYS A 11 -10.54 12.17 11.90
C LYS A 11 -9.50 11.39 11.10
N ILE A 12 -9.91 10.28 10.48
CA ILE A 12 -9.02 9.49 9.64
C ILE A 12 -8.72 10.28 8.36
N ASN A 13 -9.75 10.89 7.76
CA ASN A 13 -9.56 11.72 6.58
C ASN A 13 -8.60 12.90 6.86
N GLU A 14 -8.81 13.61 7.96
CA GLU A 14 -7.93 14.70 8.41
C GLU A 14 -6.49 14.22 8.62
N TYR A 15 -6.31 13.06 9.26
CA TYR A 15 -4.98 12.47 9.45
C TYR A 15 -4.26 12.25 8.11
N ILE A 16 -4.94 11.63 7.13
CA ILE A 16 -4.36 11.32 5.82
C ILE A 16 -3.99 12.61 5.09
N HIS A 17 -4.92 13.58 4.98
CA HIS A 17 -4.63 14.86 4.32
C HIS A 17 -3.47 15.62 4.98
N ARG A 18 -3.39 15.62 6.32
CA ARG A 18 -2.32 16.31 7.05
C ARG A 18 -0.94 15.68 6.85
N HIS A 19 -0.88 14.36 6.76
CA HIS A 19 0.40 13.63 6.65
C HIS A 19 0.89 13.49 5.21
N PHE A 20 0.00 13.26 4.25
CA PHE A 20 0.37 12.99 2.87
C PHE A 20 0.31 14.23 1.96
N ARG A 21 -0.32 15.33 2.40
CA ARG A 21 -0.44 16.63 1.70
C ARG A 21 -1.19 16.51 0.37
N GLU A 22 -0.66 17.09 -0.71
CA GLU A 22 -1.25 17.09 -2.05
C GLU A 22 -0.70 15.89 -2.85
N ASP A 23 -1.43 15.45 -3.88
CA ASP A 23 -1.05 14.38 -4.81
C ASP A 23 -0.93 12.94 -4.26
N PHE A 24 -1.65 12.60 -3.18
CA PHE A 24 -1.76 11.21 -2.72
C PHE A 24 -3.04 10.53 -3.23
N LEU A 25 -2.96 9.22 -3.45
CA LEU A 25 -4.11 8.37 -3.68
C LEU A 25 -4.33 7.49 -2.45
N PHE A 26 -5.58 7.29 -2.04
CA PHE A 26 -5.88 6.36 -0.96
C PHE A 26 -7.05 5.45 -1.29
N LYS A 27 -7.02 4.25 -0.72
CA LYS A 27 -8.07 3.26 -0.85
C LYS A 27 -8.36 2.63 0.51
N VAL A 28 -9.62 2.63 0.90
CA VAL A 28 -10.07 1.87 2.08
C VAL A 28 -10.07 0.40 1.70
N GLN A 29 -9.13 -0.37 2.26
CA GLN A 29 -9.03 -1.80 2.02
C GLN A 29 -10.18 -2.56 2.67
N SER A 30 -10.44 -2.28 3.95
CA SER A 30 -11.51 -2.95 4.68
C SER A 30 -11.92 -2.18 5.93
N VAL A 31 -13.18 -2.36 6.32
CA VAL A 31 -13.70 -1.94 7.62
C VAL A 31 -14.16 -3.22 8.32
N ARG A 32 -13.52 -3.56 9.43
CA ARG A 32 -13.82 -4.78 10.19
C ARG A 32 -14.31 -4.42 11.58
N ARG A 33 -15.45 -4.96 11.98
CA ARG A 33 -15.92 -4.91 13.38
C ARG A 33 -15.36 -6.14 14.12
N ILE A 34 -14.64 -5.91 15.21
CA ILE A 34 -14.05 -6.93 16.07
C ILE A 34 -14.59 -6.71 17.48
N GLY A 35 -15.59 -7.50 17.86
CA GLY A 35 -16.36 -7.27 19.09
C GLY A 35 -17.10 -5.93 19.03
N GLU A 36 -16.89 -5.09 20.04
CA GLU A 36 -17.46 -3.73 20.10
C GLU A 36 -16.67 -2.70 19.29
N HIS A 37 -15.47 -3.05 18.81
CA HIS A 37 -14.58 -2.11 18.15
C HIS A 37 -14.67 -2.17 16.63
N VAL A 38 -14.50 -1.03 15.96
CA VAL A 38 -14.34 -0.95 14.50
C VAL A 38 -12.90 -0.62 14.15
N ARG A 39 -12.33 -1.35 13.19
CA ARG A 39 -11.01 -1.11 12.62
C ARG A 39 -11.10 -0.80 11.13
N TYR A 40 -10.31 0.18 10.71
CA TYR A 40 -10.20 0.63 9.33
C TYR A 40 -8.81 0.33 8.81
N SER A 41 -8.72 -0.37 7.69
CA SER A 41 -7.47 -0.59 6.96
C SER A 41 -7.49 0.25 5.70
N ILE A 42 -6.47 1.08 5.50
CA ILE A 42 -6.39 2.05 4.42
C ILE A 42 -5.00 2.00 3.83
N ASP A 43 -4.93 1.88 2.50
CA ASP A 43 -3.69 1.99 1.77
C ASP A 43 -3.60 3.39 1.21
N VAL A 44 -2.47 4.05 1.42
CA VAL A 44 -2.16 5.36 0.83
C VAL A 44 -0.97 5.17 -0.09
N ALA A 45 -1.15 5.41 -1.38
CA ALA A 45 -0.07 5.42 -2.35
C ALA A 45 0.43 6.85 -2.52
N LYS A 46 1.72 7.05 -2.31
CA LYS A 46 2.38 8.34 -2.52
C LYS A 46 3.82 8.12 -2.95
N ASP A 47 4.22 8.85 -3.99
CA ASP A 47 5.54 8.69 -4.61
C ASP A 47 5.73 7.23 -5.04
N GLU A 48 6.81 6.57 -4.60
CA GLU A 48 7.11 5.17 -4.87
C GLU A 48 6.78 4.25 -3.69
N HIS A 49 5.92 4.70 -2.77
CA HIS A 49 5.59 3.97 -1.54
C HIS A 49 4.09 3.74 -1.36
N ILE A 50 3.76 2.57 -0.84
CA ILE A 50 2.42 2.21 -0.37
C ILE A 50 2.45 2.16 1.16
N TYR A 51 1.64 2.99 1.78
CA TYR A 51 1.49 3.07 3.22
C TYR A 51 0.24 2.32 3.66
N HIS A 52 0.41 1.20 4.34
CA HIS A 52 -0.68 0.44 4.94
C HIS A 52 -0.97 0.96 6.35
N LEU A 53 -2.08 1.67 6.49
CA LEU A 53 -2.50 2.32 7.72
C LEU A 53 -3.67 1.56 8.33
N LYS A 54 -3.60 1.32 9.64
CA LYS A 54 -4.71 0.74 10.42
C LYS A 54 -5.16 1.74 11.47
N PHE A 55 -6.44 2.06 11.48
CA PHE A 55 -7.05 2.98 12.44
C PHE A 55 -8.14 2.29 13.26
N ASP A 56 -8.41 2.83 14.44
CA ASP A 56 -9.62 2.52 15.19
C ASP A 56 -10.80 3.42 14.79
N GLU A 57 -11.97 3.17 15.38
CA GLU A 57 -13.19 3.95 15.18
C GLU A 57 -13.11 5.41 15.63
N LYS A 58 -12.19 5.72 16.54
CA LYS A 58 -11.93 7.07 17.04
C LYS A 58 -10.95 7.83 16.13
N GLY A 59 -10.40 7.18 15.10
CA GLY A 59 -9.45 7.72 14.15
C GLY A 59 -8.00 7.71 14.63
N TRP A 60 -7.67 6.90 15.64
CA TRP A 60 -6.30 6.73 16.12
C TRP A 60 -5.56 5.72 15.27
N LEU A 61 -4.34 6.06 14.87
CA LEU A 61 -3.48 5.15 14.14
C LEU A 61 -3.01 4.04 15.07
N LEU A 62 -3.42 2.80 14.77
CA LEU A 62 -3.01 1.59 15.48
C LEU A 62 -1.74 0.99 14.89
N LYS A 63 -1.58 1.06 13.56
CA LYS A 63 -0.41 0.51 12.85
C LYS A 63 -0.15 1.28 11.56
N LYS A 64 1.14 1.44 11.22
CA LYS A 64 1.62 1.95 9.94
C LYS A 64 2.71 1.03 9.44
N GLU A 65 2.54 0.52 8.22
CA GLU A 65 3.53 -0.25 7.48
C GLU A 65 3.79 0.48 6.16
N VAL A 66 5.01 0.39 5.64
CA VAL A 66 5.41 1.04 4.39
C VAL A 66 6.03 -0.03 3.51
N GLU A 67 5.58 -0.08 2.27
CA GLU A 67 6.07 -0.97 1.22
C GLU A 67 6.50 -0.12 0.04
N GLU A 68 7.57 -0.49 -0.65
CA GLU A 68 7.92 0.11 -1.94
C GLU A 68 6.92 -0.38 -3.00
N ALA A 69 6.29 0.56 -3.70
CA ALA A 69 5.25 0.27 -4.70
C ALA A 69 5.80 -0.53 -5.88
N PHE A 70 7.09 -0.35 -6.16
CA PHE A 70 7.87 -1.12 -7.13
C PHE A 70 9.17 -1.50 -6.44
N PRO A 71 9.58 -2.78 -6.43
CA PRO A 71 10.94 -3.11 -6.04
C PRO A 71 11.88 -2.34 -6.97
N ALA A 72 12.97 -1.78 -6.42
CA ALA A 72 14.07 -1.33 -7.25
C ALA A 72 14.41 -2.46 -8.23
N ASP A 73 14.37 -2.17 -9.53
CA ASP A 73 14.73 -3.10 -10.59
C ASP A 73 16.22 -3.45 -10.40
N ASP A 74 16.52 -4.47 -9.58
CA ASP A 74 17.85 -5.06 -9.44
C ASP A 74 18.14 -5.98 -10.65
N TYR A 75 17.72 -5.56 -11.85
CA TYR A 75 18.05 -6.17 -13.14
C TYR A 75 19.10 -5.30 -13.86
N ASP A 76 20.29 -5.19 -13.26
CA ASP A 76 21.51 -4.90 -14.00
C ASP A 76 22.49 -6.08 -13.80
N ASP A 77 22.21 -7.18 -14.48
CA ASP A 77 23.28 -8.05 -14.95
C ASP A 77 23.03 -8.43 -16.43
N PRO A 78 23.57 -7.64 -17.38
CA PRO A 78 23.62 -8.01 -18.79
C PRO A 78 24.66 -9.11 -19.12
N HIS A 79 25.10 -9.92 -18.15
CA HIS A 79 26.13 -10.97 -18.32
C HIS A 79 25.60 -12.41 -18.17
N ALA A 80 24.33 -12.68 -18.48
CA ALA A 80 23.90 -14.04 -18.87
C ALA A 80 24.29 -14.38 -20.32
N GLY A 81 25.47 -13.93 -20.75
CA GLY A 81 26.15 -14.32 -21.98
C GLY A 81 27.46 -15.01 -21.62
N ASP A 82 27.68 -16.18 -22.24
CA ASP A 82 28.89 -17.02 -22.14
C ASP A 82 28.92 -17.92 -20.88
N SER A 83 28.39 -19.15 -20.93
CA SER A 83 29.13 -20.30 -21.48
C SER A 83 28.29 -21.57 -21.35
N ALA A 84 28.51 -22.55 -22.24
CA ALA A 84 28.03 -23.95 -22.28
C ALA A 84 26.87 -24.17 -23.29
N GLN A 85 26.99 -24.96 -24.35
CA GLN A 85 27.89 -26.09 -24.62
C GLN A 85 28.19 -26.21 -26.12
N ASP A 86 29.47 -26.42 -26.38
CA ASP A 86 30.05 -26.97 -27.59
C ASP A 86 29.40 -28.33 -27.92
N TYR A 87 28.38 -28.33 -28.79
CA TYR A 87 27.87 -29.56 -29.41
C TYR A 87 28.66 -29.80 -30.70
N ILE A 88 29.85 -30.39 -30.57
CA ILE A 88 30.55 -30.97 -31.72
C ILE A 88 29.75 -32.18 -32.20
N PHE A 89 29.22 -32.06 -33.42
CA PHE A 89 28.88 -33.20 -34.27
C PHE A 89 30.17 -33.93 -34.67
N ARG A 90 30.42 -35.13 -34.13
CA ARG A 90 30.97 -36.25 -34.91
C ARG A 90 30.83 -37.60 -34.23
#